data_AF-A0A6V8Q0E2-F1
#
_entry.id   AF-A0A6V8Q0E2-F1
#
_cell.length_a   1.000
_cell.length_b   1.000
_cell.length_c   1.000
_cell.angle_alpha   90.00
_cell.angle_beta   90.00
_cell.angle_gamma   90.00
#
_symmetry.space_group_name_H-M   'P 1'
#
loop_
_entity.id
_entity.type
_entity.pdbx_description
1 polymer ?
#
loop_
_entity_poly.entity_id
_entity_poly.type
_entity_poly.pdbx_seq_one_letter_code
_entity_poly.pdbx_strand_id
1 'polypeptide(L)'
;QPECDCMPAADVPVVQDQGILISDDIVAIEQATIDMLLKAKPLPQSAADEIEEKTDDILFDLTKRPYRIQIEEAGRLGLGSRDYELIEI
;
A
#
# COMPACT_ATOMS: atom_id res chain seq x y z
N GLN A 1 3.26 11.95 -3.36
CA GLN A 1 1.82 11.97 -3.70
C GLN A 1 1.03 11.13 -2.71
N PRO A 2 0.67 11.68 -1.54
CA PRO A 2 -0.29 11.06 -0.63
C PRO A 2 -1.75 11.28 -1.09
N GLU A 3 -1.96 12.28 -1.94
CA GLU A 3 -3.27 12.65 -2.46
C GLU A 3 -3.65 11.84 -3.70
N CYS A 4 -4.93 11.83 -4.02
CA CYS A 4 -5.45 11.25 -5.25
C CYS A 4 -4.90 12.00 -6.48
N ASP A 5 -4.62 11.27 -7.57
CA ASP A 5 -4.14 11.81 -8.84
C ASP A 5 -5.04 12.89 -9.47
N CYS A 6 -6.29 13.00 -9.01
CA CYS A 6 -7.21 14.08 -9.39
C CYS A 6 -6.87 15.44 -8.76
N MET A 7 -5.98 15.50 -7.76
CA MET A 7 -5.54 16.73 -7.10
C MET A 7 -4.57 17.50 -8.01
N PRO A 8 -4.74 18.81 -8.24
CA PRO A 8 -3.88 19.58 -9.14
C PRO A 8 -2.49 19.90 -8.56
N ALA A 9 -2.13 19.32 -7.41
CA ALA A 9 -0.90 19.56 -6.71
C ALA A 9 -0.04 18.29 -6.69
N ALA A 10 1.24 18.45 -7.05
CA ALA A 10 2.23 17.41 -6.90
C ALA A 10 3.01 17.61 -5.59
N ASP A 11 3.08 16.57 -4.79
CA ASP A 11 3.82 16.49 -3.53
C ASP A 11 4.91 15.40 -3.53
N VAL A 12 5.83 15.45 -2.59
CA VAL A 12 6.92 14.45 -2.44
C VAL A 12 6.32 13.04 -2.34
N PRO A 13 6.82 12.04 -3.12
CA PRO A 13 6.38 10.65 -2.99
C PRO A 13 6.51 10.14 -1.56
N VAL A 14 5.56 9.32 -1.11
CA VAL A 14 5.58 8.81 0.27
C VAL A 14 6.68 7.77 0.44
N VAL A 15 6.79 6.83 -0.49
CA VAL A 15 7.82 5.78 -0.52
C VAL A 15 8.46 5.74 -1.92
N GLN A 16 9.62 5.08 -2.03
CA GLN A 16 10.23 4.78 -3.33
C GLN A 16 9.43 3.72 -4.09
N ASP A 17 9.67 3.65 -5.40
CA ASP A 17 9.19 2.55 -6.24
C ASP A 17 9.56 1.18 -5.63
N GLN A 18 8.59 0.27 -5.55
CA GLN A 18 8.74 -1.07 -4.98
C GLN A 18 8.90 -2.14 -6.07
N GLY A 19 8.93 -1.76 -7.36
CA GLY A 19 9.02 -2.66 -8.49
C GLY A 19 7.66 -3.07 -9.03
N ILE A 20 7.64 -4.14 -9.84
CA ILE A 20 6.43 -4.64 -10.51
C ILE A 20 6.11 -6.02 -9.95
N LEU A 21 4.90 -6.18 -9.40
CA LEU A 21 4.36 -7.47 -9.03
C LEU A 21 3.43 -8.00 -10.13
N ILE A 22 3.34 -9.32 -10.27
CA ILE A 22 2.42 -9.99 -11.20
C ILE A 22 1.77 -11.20 -10.53
N SER A 23 0.47 -11.38 -10.74
CA SER A 23 -0.31 -12.53 -10.27
C SER A 23 -1.61 -12.64 -11.07
N ASP A 24 -2.15 -13.85 -11.18
CA ASP A 24 -3.50 -14.11 -11.70
C ASP A 24 -4.58 -14.02 -10.60
N ASP A 25 -4.19 -13.96 -9.32
CA ASP A 25 -5.08 -13.75 -8.18
C ASP A 25 -5.02 -12.27 -7.72
N ILE A 26 -6.15 -11.58 -7.89
CA ILE A 26 -6.31 -10.14 -7.60
C ILE A 26 -6.27 -9.83 -6.09
N VAL A 27 -6.68 -10.75 -5.23
CA VAL A 27 -6.64 -10.55 -3.79
C VAL A 27 -5.21 -10.78 -3.29
N ALA A 28 -4.53 -11.78 -3.83
CA ALA A 28 -3.16 -12.10 -3.43
C ALA A 28 -2.19 -10.97 -3.78
N ILE A 29 -2.32 -10.40 -4.99
CA ILE A 29 -1.44 -9.32 -5.46
C ILE A 29 -1.63 -8.01 -4.68
N GLU A 30 -2.88 -7.68 -4.34
CA GLU A 30 -3.18 -6.50 -3.54
C GLU A 30 -2.64 -6.66 -2.12
N GLN A 31 -2.78 -7.87 -1.53
CA GLN A 31 -2.26 -8.15 -0.19
C GLN A 31 -0.73 -8.04 -0.18
N ALA A 32 -0.05 -8.63 -1.16
CA ALA A 32 1.40 -8.54 -1.29
C ALA A 32 1.87 -7.10 -1.47
N THR A 33 1.16 -6.32 -2.27
CA THR A 33 1.46 -4.90 -2.52
C THR A 33 1.34 -4.08 -1.24
N ILE A 34 0.25 -4.23 -0.48
CA ILE A 34 0.06 -3.57 0.82
C ILE A 34 1.20 -3.95 1.78
N ASP A 35 1.53 -5.23 1.88
CA ASP A 35 2.58 -5.69 2.80
C ASP A 35 3.96 -5.15 2.43
N MET A 36 4.26 -4.99 1.13
CA MET A 36 5.49 -4.35 0.66
C MET A 36 5.51 -2.86 0.99
N LEU A 37 4.42 -2.13 0.74
CA LEU A 37 4.31 -0.70 1.03
C LEU A 37 4.45 -0.40 2.53
N LEU A 38 3.89 -1.24 3.39
CA LEU A 38 3.99 -1.09 4.85
C LEU A 38 5.41 -1.32 5.38
N LYS A 39 6.22 -2.12 4.67
CA LYS A 39 7.64 -2.35 5.00
C LYS A 39 8.56 -1.30 4.37
N ALA A 40 8.07 -0.52 3.41
CA ALA A 40 8.86 0.45 2.69
C ALA A 40 9.15 1.68 3.56
N LYS A 41 10.40 2.15 3.50
CA LYS A 41 10.81 3.33 4.25
C LYS A 41 10.22 4.61 3.63
N PRO A 42 9.60 5.50 4.43
CA PRO A 42 9.16 6.79 3.96
C PRO A 42 10.30 7.65 3.42
N LEU A 43 10.00 8.45 2.41
CA LEU A 43 10.96 9.40 1.88
C LEU A 43 11.07 10.64 2.79
N PRO A 44 12.28 11.20 2.94
CA PRO A 44 12.46 12.48 3.62
C PRO A 44 11.59 13.55 2.96
N GLN A 45 11.06 14.46 3.79
CA GLN A 45 10.18 15.56 3.38
C GLN A 45 8.85 15.12 2.74
N SER A 46 8.53 13.82 2.75
CA SER A 46 7.19 13.37 2.40
C SER A 46 6.20 13.71 3.52
N ALA A 47 4.91 13.66 3.22
CA ALA A 47 3.85 13.79 4.23
C ALA A 47 3.94 12.75 5.36
N ALA A 48 4.79 11.73 5.21
CA ALA A 48 4.97 10.65 6.17
C ALA A 48 6.32 10.66 6.90
N ASP A 49 7.18 11.66 6.65
CA ASP A 49 8.50 11.79 7.27
C ASP A 49 8.41 11.85 8.81
N GLU A 50 7.42 12.55 9.36
CA GLU A 50 7.17 12.64 10.81
C GLU A 50 6.31 11.50 11.38
N ILE A 51 5.86 10.58 10.52
CA ILE A 51 4.96 9.46 10.86
C ILE A 51 5.76 8.18 11.13
N GLU A 52 6.91 7.98 10.47
CA GLU A 52 7.75 6.76 10.58
C GLU A 52 8.04 6.36 12.03
N GLU A 53 8.24 7.33 12.93
CA GLU A 53 8.56 7.04 14.34
C GLU A 53 7.38 6.53 15.18
N LYS A 54 6.14 6.51 14.65
CA LYS A 54 4.92 6.42 15.48
C LYS A 54 4.00 5.24 15.16
N THR A 55 4.19 4.51 14.05
CA THR A 55 3.18 3.54 13.59
C THR A 55 3.71 2.51 12.59
N ASP A 56 3.08 1.32 12.60
CA ASP A 56 3.32 0.24 11.63
C ASP A 56 2.39 0.33 10.40
N ASP A 57 1.41 1.25 10.38
CA ASP A 57 0.42 1.40 9.29
C ASP A 57 0.40 2.81 8.69
N ILE A 58 1.46 3.14 7.97
CA ILE A 58 1.64 4.46 7.35
C ILE A 58 0.51 4.84 6.38
N LEU A 59 -0.05 3.85 5.68
CA LEU A 59 -1.14 4.07 4.72
C LEU A 59 -2.42 4.52 5.43
N PHE A 60 -2.74 3.89 6.56
CA PHE A 60 -3.86 4.33 7.40
C PHE A 60 -3.56 5.70 8.01
N ASP A 61 -2.34 5.95 8.47
CA ASP A 61 -2.05 7.18 9.17
C ASP A 61 -2.01 8.43 8.29
N LEU A 62 -1.65 8.27 7.02
CA LEU A 62 -1.73 9.33 6.04
C LEU A 62 -3.18 9.66 5.64
N THR A 63 -3.98 8.63 5.40
CA THR A 63 -5.31 8.81 4.78
C THR A 63 -6.45 8.90 5.79
N LYS A 64 -6.25 8.32 6.99
CA LYS A 64 -7.28 8.01 7.99
C LYS A 64 -8.47 7.25 7.40
N ARG A 65 -8.24 6.46 6.35
CA ARG A 65 -9.25 5.64 5.68
C ARG A 65 -8.94 4.15 5.89
N PRO A 66 -9.93 3.32 6.25
CA PRO A 66 -9.74 1.89 6.50
C PRO A 66 -9.63 1.12 5.17
N TYR A 67 -8.53 1.29 4.44
CA TYR A 67 -8.31 0.72 3.11
C TYR A 67 -8.40 -0.82 3.07
N ARG A 68 -8.04 -1.50 4.18
CA ARG A 68 -8.09 -2.96 4.31
C ARG A 68 -9.48 -3.57 4.09
N ILE A 69 -10.55 -2.78 4.27
CA ILE A 69 -11.92 -3.25 4.01
C ILE A 69 -12.08 -3.73 2.56
N GLN A 70 -11.43 -3.06 1.60
CA GLN A 70 -11.56 -3.43 0.19
C GLN A 70 -11.05 -4.84 -0.09
N ILE A 71 -9.88 -5.19 0.43
CA ILE A 71 -9.26 -6.49 0.19
C ILE A 71 -9.94 -7.61 1.00
N GLU A 72 -10.40 -7.29 2.21
CA GLU A 72 -11.17 -8.22 3.04
C GLU A 72 -12.50 -8.60 2.38
N GLU A 73 -13.21 -7.62 1.85
CA GLU A 73 -14.47 -7.86 1.14
C GLU A 73 -14.25 -8.60 -0.18
N ALA A 74 -13.16 -8.31 -0.92
CA ALA A 74 -12.82 -9.04 -2.14
C ALA A 74 -12.56 -10.53 -1.86
N GLY A 75 -11.81 -10.85 -0.80
CA GLY A 75 -11.63 -12.22 -0.33
C GLY A 75 -12.94 -12.86 0.12
N ARG A 76 -13.77 -12.14 0.89
CA ARG A 76 -15.10 -12.61 1.36
C ARG A 76 -16.05 -12.95 0.21
N LEU A 77 -15.98 -12.20 -0.90
CA LEU A 77 -16.75 -12.43 -2.11
C LEU A 77 -16.21 -13.58 -2.97
N GLY A 78 -15.06 -14.16 -2.61
CA GLY A 78 -14.44 -15.28 -3.33
C GLY A 78 -13.72 -14.85 -4.61
N LEU A 79 -13.25 -13.59 -4.70
CA LEU A 79 -12.50 -13.11 -5.86
C LEU A 79 -11.03 -13.58 -5.88
N GLY A 80 -10.57 -14.19 -4.80
CA GLY A 80 -9.20 -14.66 -4.62
C GLY A 80 -8.87 -14.94 -3.16
N SER A 81 -7.61 -15.24 -2.88
CA SER A 81 -7.10 -15.46 -1.52
C SER A 81 -6.19 -14.32 -1.05
N ARG A 82 -6.18 -14.06 0.26
CA ARG A 82 -5.18 -13.17 0.88
C ARG A 82 -3.84 -13.88 1.09
N ASP A 83 -3.82 -15.21 1.00
CA ASP A 83 -2.58 -15.99 1.10
C ASP A 83 -1.79 -15.90 -0.20
N TYR A 84 -0.49 -15.64 -0.11
CA TYR A 84 0.39 -15.56 -1.26
C TYR A 84 1.79 -16.10 -0.91
N GLU A 85 2.53 -16.48 -1.94
CA GLU A 85 3.96 -16.77 -1.87
C GLU A 85 4.69 -15.78 -2.78
N LEU A 86 5.71 -15.10 -2.25
CA LEU A 86 6.52 -14.19 -3.04
C LEU A 86 7.65 -14.95 -3.72
N ILE A 87 7.70 -14.90 -5.05
CA ILE A 87 8.74 -15.52 -5.87
C ILE A 87 9.52 -14.40 -6.59
N GLU A 88 10.79 -14.24 -6.24
CA GLU A 88 11.70 -13.29 -6.89
C GLU A 88 12.30 -13.91 -8.17
N ILE A 89 12.40 -13.10 -9.24
CA ILE A 89 12.93 -13.49 -10.56
C ILE A 89 14.24 -12.75 -10.85
#